data_AF-A0A6M1MNM9-F1
#
_entry.id   AF-A0A6M1MNM9-F1
#
_cell.length_a   1.000
_cell.length_b   1.000
_cell.length_c   1.000
_cell.angle_alpha   90.00
_cell.angle_beta   90.00
_cell.angle_gamma   90.00
#
_symmetry.space_group_name_H-M   'P 1'
#
loop_
_entity.id
_entity.type
_entity.pdbx_description
1 polymer ?
#
loop_
_entity_poly.entity_id
_entity_poly.type
_entity_poly.pdbx_seq_one_letter_code
_entity_poly.pdbx_strand_id
1 'polypeptide(L)'
;MAVLAGALALAACVGAGSGGGKAKAPNPITGGEIEVTALDAPPAAKPAAPSAAEAPPADRPAAAPKPRPETPGAAAKEDIPPEAAAPLPEEQKSAAHLACEKKGDLWVKAGTSGAFACVKRTKDAGKRCTTGKQCQGECLARSGTCAPYQPLFGCNDILQDNGVRMTLCLD
;
A
#
# COMPACT_ATOMS: atom_id res chain seq x y z
N MET A 1 36.84 -11.85 -51.32
CA MET A 1 37.69 -12.06 -50.13
C MET A 1 36.80 -11.87 -48.90
N ALA A 2 36.02 -12.87 -48.52
CA ALA A 2 36.42 -14.01 -47.67
C ALA A 2 36.46 -13.62 -46.19
N VAL A 3 35.29 -13.53 -45.54
CA VAL A 3 35.11 -13.98 -44.15
C VAL A 3 33.70 -14.58 -44.04
N LEU A 4 33.56 -15.78 -44.62
CA LEU A 4 32.51 -16.76 -44.33
C LEU A 4 33.17 -17.79 -43.41
N ALA A 5 32.98 -17.74 -42.10
CA ALA A 5 33.35 -18.83 -41.18
C ALA A 5 32.94 -18.48 -39.74
N GLY A 6 31.76 -18.90 -39.31
CA GLY A 6 31.35 -18.72 -37.93
C GLY A 6 29.99 -19.34 -37.58
N ALA A 7 29.63 -20.43 -38.24
CA ALA A 7 28.36 -21.12 -38.00
C ALA A 7 28.54 -22.62 -38.27
N LEU A 8 29.19 -23.37 -37.36
CA LEU A 8 29.22 -24.84 -37.32
C LEU A 8 30.09 -25.31 -36.13
N ALA A 9 29.52 -25.40 -34.92
CA ALA A 9 30.26 -26.01 -33.79
C ALA A 9 29.41 -26.56 -32.62
N LEU A 10 28.11 -26.86 -32.78
CA LEU A 10 27.31 -27.38 -31.65
C LEU A 10 26.35 -28.52 -32.05
N ALA A 11 26.87 -29.53 -32.75
CA ALA A 11 26.11 -30.75 -33.08
C ALA A 11 26.97 -32.01 -32.94
N ALA A 12 27.34 -32.36 -31.70
CA ALA A 12 27.85 -33.69 -31.36
C ALA A 12 27.76 -33.94 -29.85
N CYS A 13 26.61 -34.41 -29.37
CA CYS A 13 26.48 -35.07 -28.05
C CYS A 13 25.20 -35.95 -27.95
N VAL A 14 24.70 -36.52 -29.05
CA VAL A 14 23.77 -37.66 -28.97
C VAL A 14 24.62 -38.92 -28.85
N GLY A 15 25.03 -39.20 -27.61
CA GLY A 15 25.56 -40.48 -27.20
C GLY A 15 24.40 -41.41 -26.88
N ALA A 16 24.19 -42.41 -27.73
CA ALA A 16 23.41 -43.59 -27.40
C ALA A 16 24.09 -44.35 -26.25
N GLY A 17 23.50 -44.26 -25.06
CA GLY A 17 23.90 -45.02 -23.87
C GLY A 17 22.91 -46.13 -23.59
N SER A 18 23.24 -47.34 -24.06
CA SER A 18 22.56 -48.58 -23.72
C SER A 18 22.88 -49.00 -22.28
N GLY A 19 21.85 -49.42 -21.55
CA GLY A 19 21.91 -50.41 -20.47
C GLY A 19 22.89 -50.21 -19.31
N GLY A 20 22.38 -49.77 -18.16
CA GLY A 20 23.13 -49.85 -16.89
C GLY A 20 22.27 -49.49 -15.69
N GLY A 21 21.60 -50.48 -15.11
CA GLY A 21 20.87 -50.33 -13.86
C GLY A 21 21.77 -49.83 -12.74
N LYS A 22 21.46 -48.64 -12.23
CA LYS A 22 21.93 -48.13 -10.94
C LYS A 22 20.73 -47.47 -10.26
N ALA A 23 20.42 -47.95 -9.06
CA ALA A 23 19.32 -47.49 -8.23
C ALA A 23 19.33 -45.96 -8.11
N LYS A 24 18.16 -45.34 -8.34
CA LYS A 24 17.93 -43.93 -8.05
C LYS A 24 18.14 -43.72 -6.55
N ALA A 25 19.16 -42.95 -6.19
CA ALA A 25 19.16 -42.27 -4.91
C ALA A 25 17.92 -41.37 -4.83
N PRO A 26 17.18 -41.35 -3.72
CA PRO A 26 16.01 -40.49 -3.59
C PRO A 26 16.47 -39.02 -3.61
N ASN A 27 15.98 -38.27 -4.60
CA ASN A 27 16.20 -36.82 -4.67
C ASN A 27 15.38 -36.13 -3.56
N PRO A 28 15.93 -35.13 -2.84
CA PRO A 28 15.24 -34.44 -1.75
C PRO A 28 14.04 -33.58 -2.18
N ILE A 29 13.76 -33.52 -3.49
CA ILE A 29 12.65 -32.77 -4.08
C ILE A 29 11.39 -33.64 -4.23
N THR A 30 11.52 -34.97 -4.16
CA THR A 30 10.37 -35.88 -4.14
C THR A 30 9.93 -36.01 -2.69
N GLY A 31 9.07 -35.09 -2.23
CA GLY A 31 8.53 -35.07 -0.87
C GLY A 31 8.04 -36.45 -0.44
N GLY A 32 8.31 -36.80 0.82
CA GLY A 32 7.86 -38.04 1.42
C GLY A 32 6.34 -38.16 1.46
N GLU A 33 5.85 -39.36 1.82
CA GLU A 33 4.43 -39.66 1.97
C GLU A 33 3.73 -38.59 2.81
N ILE A 34 2.71 -37.95 2.25
CA ILE A 34 1.93 -36.91 2.92
C ILE A 34 0.85 -37.61 3.73
N GLU A 35 1.01 -37.68 5.04
CA GLU A 35 -0.05 -38.15 5.94
C GLU A 35 -1.15 -37.08 5.99
N VAL A 36 -2.33 -37.41 5.45
CA VAL A 36 -3.50 -36.53 5.48
C VAL A 36 -4.27 -36.83 6.77
N THR A 37 -4.00 -36.08 7.83
CA THR A 37 -4.91 -36.04 8.98
C THR A 37 -6.16 -35.26 8.58
N ALA A 38 -7.29 -35.95 8.40
CA ALA A 38 -8.57 -35.29 8.24
C ALA A 38 -8.90 -34.53 9.53
N LEU A 39 -9.10 -33.21 9.44
CA LEU A 39 -9.61 -32.40 10.54
C LEU A 39 -11.12 -32.60 10.61
N ASP A 40 -11.60 -33.32 11.63
CA ASP A 40 -13.03 -33.52 11.90
C ASP A 40 -13.77 -32.17 12.00
N ALA A 41 -14.95 -32.11 11.38
CA ALA A 41 -15.79 -30.94 11.47
C ALA A 41 -16.35 -30.80 12.89
N PRO A 42 -16.35 -29.61 13.51
CA PRO A 42 -17.05 -29.42 14.78
C PRO A 42 -18.54 -29.75 14.60
N PRO A 43 -19.19 -30.36 15.60
CA PRO A 43 -20.61 -30.65 15.54
C PRO A 43 -21.38 -29.36 15.25
N ALA A 44 -22.32 -29.43 14.29
CA ALA A 44 -23.16 -28.32 13.91
C ALA A 44 -23.84 -27.74 15.16
N ALA A 45 -23.44 -26.52 15.54
CA ALA A 45 -24.16 -25.74 16.52
C ALA A 45 -25.58 -25.53 15.98
N LYS A 46 -26.57 -25.94 16.78
CA LYS A 46 -27.99 -25.69 16.51
C LYS A 46 -28.18 -24.21 16.15
N PRO A 47 -28.94 -23.87 15.10
CA PRO A 47 -29.30 -22.49 14.84
C PRO A 47 -30.00 -21.91 16.08
N ALA A 48 -29.36 -20.93 16.72
CA ALA A 48 -30.05 -20.09 17.68
C ALA A 48 -31.16 -19.36 16.94
N ALA A 49 -32.38 -19.43 17.50
CA ALA A 49 -33.53 -18.70 16.99
C ALA A 49 -33.18 -17.20 16.84
N PRO A 50 -33.77 -16.50 15.85
CA PRO A 50 -33.58 -15.06 15.71
C PRO A 50 -34.12 -14.36 16.95
N SER A 51 -33.22 -13.84 17.77
CA SER A 51 -33.58 -12.93 18.85
C SER A 51 -34.16 -11.67 18.20
N ALA A 52 -35.37 -11.35 18.64
CA ALA A 52 -36.18 -10.25 18.15
C ALA A 52 -35.41 -8.92 18.12
N ALA A 53 -35.73 -8.16 17.08
CA ALA A 53 -35.50 -6.73 16.87
C ALA A 53 -35.16 -5.96 18.16
N GLU A 54 -33.90 -5.53 18.26
CA GLU A 54 -33.53 -4.45 19.17
C GLU A 54 -33.94 -3.13 18.50
N ALA A 55 -34.87 -2.43 19.16
CA ALA A 55 -35.37 -1.13 18.76
C ALA A 55 -34.24 -0.10 18.62
N PRO A 56 -34.38 0.92 17.76
CA PRO A 56 -33.38 1.99 17.68
C PRO A 56 -33.27 2.70 19.03
N PRO A 57 -32.07 2.96 19.56
CA PRO A 57 -31.93 3.88 20.68
C PRO A 57 -32.35 5.27 20.21
N ALA A 58 -33.50 5.70 20.74
CA ALA A 58 -33.96 7.07 20.74
C ALA A 58 -32.89 7.98 21.35
N ASP A 59 -32.73 9.14 20.72
CA ASP A 59 -32.28 10.40 21.29
C ASP A 59 -31.07 10.36 22.25
N ARG A 60 -29.87 10.51 21.69
CA ARG A 60 -28.77 11.16 22.42
C ARG A 60 -29.05 12.67 22.41
N PRO A 61 -29.25 13.32 23.57
CA PRO A 61 -29.33 14.78 23.61
C PRO A 61 -28.01 15.38 23.13
N ALA A 62 -28.09 16.28 22.15
CA ALA A 62 -26.99 17.12 21.73
C ALA A 62 -26.53 17.96 22.94
N ALA A 63 -25.35 17.64 23.47
CA ALA A 63 -24.69 18.49 24.45
C ALA A 63 -24.32 19.81 23.75
N ALA A 64 -25.00 20.89 24.13
CA ALA A 64 -24.70 22.24 23.67
C ALA A 64 -23.23 22.61 23.98
N PRO A 65 -22.50 23.25 23.05
CA PRO A 65 -21.17 23.75 23.34
C PRO A 65 -21.26 24.88 24.37
N LYS A 66 -20.59 24.70 25.52
CA LYS A 66 -20.42 25.79 26.49
C LYS A 66 -19.55 26.89 25.87
N PRO A 67 -19.91 28.19 25.99
CA PRO A 67 -19.05 29.28 25.55
C PRO A 67 -17.74 29.27 26.33
N ARG A 68 -16.62 29.33 25.61
CA ARG A 68 -15.29 29.55 26.20
C ARG A 68 -15.23 31.00 26.73
N PRO A 69 -14.82 31.23 27.98
CA PRO A 69 -14.54 32.59 28.45
C PRO A 69 -13.36 33.19 27.67
N GLU A 70 -13.62 34.29 26.97
CA GLU A 70 -12.61 35.16 26.40
C GLU A 70 -11.83 35.81 27.55
N THR A 71 -10.50 35.80 27.48
CA THR A 71 -9.63 36.57 28.39
C THR A 71 -9.10 37.77 27.61
N PRO A 72 -9.48 39.01 27.94
CA PRO A 72 -8.88 40.21 27.35
C PRO A 72 -7.69 40.76 28.16
N GLY A 73 -6.65 41.22 27.44
CA GLY A 73 -5.62 42.18 27.88
C GLY A 73 -4.24 41.54 28.14
N ALA A 74 -3.24 41.66 27.26
CA ALA A 74 -2.36 42.83 27.02
C ALA A 74 -1.55 43.23 28.28
N ALA A 75 -0.23 43.45 28.31
CA ALA A 75 0.77 43.73 27.29
C ALA A 75 2.18 43.58 27.90
N ALA A 76 3.22 43.40 27.08
CA ALA A 76 4.49 44.13 27.19
C ALA A 76 5.33 43.87 25.93
N LYS A 77 5.57 44.94 25.18
CA LYS A 77 6.62 45.04 24.19
C LYS A 77 7.97 44.86 24.87
N GLU A 78 8.88 44.13 24.25
CA GLU A 78 10.31 44.43 24.37
C GLU A 78 10.84 44.55 22.93
N ASP A 79 11.15 45.80 22.57
CA ASP A 79 11.77 46.21 21.32
C ASP A 79 13.18 45.60 21.25
N ILE A 80 13.38 44.57 20.41
CA ILE A 80 14.70 44.20 19.92
C ILE A 80 14.88 44.90 18.57
N PRO A 81 15.93 45.71 18.37
CA PRO A 81 16.14 46.45 17.12
C PRO A 81 16.11 45.53 15.91
N PRO A 82 15.50 45.92 14.78
CA PRO A 82 15.61 45.17 13.53
C PRO A 82 17.00 45.44 12.96
N GLU A 83 18.02 44.83 13.55
CA GLU A 83 19.23 44.53 12.79
C GLU A 83 18.74 43.70 11.61
N ALA A 84 18.92 44.24 10.41
CA ALA A 84 18.43 43.67 9.17
C ALA A 84 18.97 42.24 9.01
N ALA A 85 18.23 41.27 9.53
CA ALA A 85 18.19 39.95 8.97
C ALA A 85 17.70 40.18 7.56
N ALA A 86 18.64 40.28 6.63
CA ALA A 86 18.37 40.06 5.22
C ALA A 86 17.38 38.89 5.16
N PRO A 87 16.25 39.01 4.44
CA PRO A 87 15.34 37.90 4.33
C PRO A 87 16.18 36.71 3.87
N LEU A 88 16.36 35.71 4.74
CA LEU A 88 16.77 34.40 4.28
C LEU A 88 15.82 34.11 3.12
N PRO A 89 16.32 33.86 1.90
CA PRO A 89 15.43 33.69 0.76
C PRO A 89 14.39 32.68 1.17
N GLU A 90 13.12 33.10 1.20
CA GLU A 90 12.01 32.17 1.36
C GLU A 90 12.29 31.03 0.39
N GLU A 91 12.47 29.85 0.98
CA GLU A 91 13.13 28.70 0.43
C GLU A 91 12.81 28.53 -1.06
N GLN A 92 13.84 28.59 -1.92
CA GLN A 92 13.65 28.33 -3.34
C GLN A 92 13.08 26.91 -3.48
N LYS A 93 11.78 26.83 -3.79
CA LYS A 93 11.08 25.56 -4.02
C LYS A 93 11.94 24.70 -4.93
N SER A 94 12.24 23.47 -4.47
CA SER A 94 13.03 22.54 -5.27
C SER A 94 12.38 22.31 -6.63
N ALA A 95 13.17 21.91 -7.63
CA ALA A 95 12.64 21.57 -8.94
C ALA A 95 11.53 20.48 -8.86
N ALA A 96 11.64 19.55 -7.91
CA ALA A 96 10.63 18.51 -7.66
C ALA A 96 9.31 19.09 -7.13
N HIS A 97 9.39 20.07 -6.23
CA HIS A 97 8.21 20.78 -5.71
C HIS A 97 7.50 21.55 -6.82
N LEU A 98 8.23 22.34 -7.60
CA LEU A 98 7.67 23.10 -8.72
C LEU A 98 7.05 22.18 -9.78
N ALA A 99 7.69 21.05 -10.08
CA ALA A 99 7.15 20.06 -11.01
C ALA A 99 5.88 19.39 -10.50
N CYS A 100 5.75 19.20 -9.18
CA CYS A 100 4.55 18.66 -8.55
C CYS A 100 3.36 19.63 -8.67
N GLU A 101 3.57 20.87 -8.24
CA GLU A 101 2.52 21.89 -8.27
C GLU A 101 2.08 22.22 -9.71
N LYS A 102 3.01 22.22 -10.67
CA LYS A 102 2.68 22.42 -12.09
C LYS A 102 1.74 21.34 -12.64
N LYS A 103 1.78 20.12 -12.09
CA LYS A 103 0.84 19.03 -12.43
C LYS A 103 -0.52 19.19 -11.74
N GLY A 104 -0.64 20.12 -10.79
CA GLY A 104 -1.80 20.28 -9.91
C GLY A 104 -1.84 19.27 -8.77
N ASP A 105 -0.72 18.59 -8.50
CA ASP A 105 -0.59 17.62 -7.42
C ASP A 105 -0.12 18.33 -6.12
N LEU A 106 -0.20 17.64 -4.99
CA LEU A 106 0.07 18.19 -3.67
C LEU A 106 1.50 17.88 -3.24
N TRP A 107 2.24 18.92 -2.84
CA TRP A 107 3.54 18.75 -2.19
C TRP A 107 3.34 18.64 -0.67
N VAL A 108 3.51 17.44 -0.13
CA VAL A 108 3.22 17.16 1.29
C VAL A 108 4.38 16.44 1.94
N LYS A 109 4.54 16.64 3.25
CA LYS A 109 5.40 15.80 4.08
C LYS A 109 4.78 14.41 4.14
N ALA A 110 5.52 13.41 3.70
CA ALA A 110 5.08 12.02 3.55
C ALA A 110 6.02 11.06 4.29
N GLY A 111 5.51 9.86 4.55
CA GLY A 111 6.27 8.80 5.20
C GLY A 111 6.64 9.06 6.65
N THR A 112 7.41 8.13 7.20
CA THR A 112 7.96 8.20 8.57
C THR A 112 9.26 9.02 8.60
N SER A 113 9.99 9.07 7.48
CA SER A 113 11.19 9.90 7.32
C SER A 113 10.88 11.40 7.36
N GLY A 114 9.63 11.77 7.06
CA GLY A 114 9.23 13.16 6.93
C GLY A 114 9.83 13.85 5.71
N ALA A 115 10.22 13.09 4.69
CA ALA A 115 10.56 13.62 3.38
C ALA A 115 9.33 14.30 2.76
N PHE A 116 9.55 15.22 1.81
CA PHE A 116 8.45 15.77 1.02
C PHE A 116 8.27 14.95 -0.24
N ALA A 117 7.01 14.69 -0.60
CA ALA A 117 6.66 13.96 -1.79
C ALA A 117 5.49 14.62 -2.54
N CYS A 118 5.42 14.31 -3.82
CA CYS A 118 4.32 14.72 -4.67
C CYS A 118 3.19 13.69 -4.61
N VAL A 119 2.01 14.12 -4.19
CA VAL A 119 0.82 13.27 -4.02
C VAL A 119 -0.31 13.74 -4.91
N LYS A 120 -0.83 12.81 -5.70
CA LYS A 120 -1.99 13.01 -6.55
C LYS A 120 -3.28 12.61 -5.84
N ARG A 121 -4.33 13.41 -5.95
CA ARG A 121 -5.70 12.98 -5.62
C ARG A 121 -6.25 12.09 -6.73
N THR A 122 -6.74 10.92 -6.36
CA THR A 122 -7.40 10.01 -7.30
C THR A 122 -8.83 10.49 -7.55
N LYS A 123 -9.34 10.30 -8.77
CA LYS A 123 -10.71 10.73 -9.14
C LYS A 123 -11.77 9.70 -8.76
N ASP A 124 -11.35 8.51 -8.39
CA ASP A 124 -12.17 7.35 -8.07
C ASP A 124 -12.12 6.99 -6.58
N ALA A 125 -11.59 7.88 -5.74
CA ALA A 125 -11.60 7.76 -4.29
C ALA A 125 -12.95 7.24 -3.76
N GLY A 126 -12.92 6.14 -3.01
CA GLY A 126 -14.12 5.54 -2.40
C GLY A 126 -14.99 4.69 -3.33
N LYS A 127 -14.71 4.64 -4.64
CA LYS A 127 -15.40 3.68 -5.54
C LYS A 127 -15.09 2.25 -5.13
N ARG A 128 -16.07 1.35 -5.27
CA ARG A 128 -15.91 -0.07 -4.98
C ARG A 128 -14.93 -0.73 -5.94
N CYS A 129 -14.11 -1.62 -5.41
CA CYS A 129 -13.14 -2.38 -6.18
C CYS A 129 -12.96 -3.79 -5.60
N THR A 130 -12.58 -4.74 -6.46
CA THR A 130 -12.20 -6.11 -6.06
C THR A 130 -10.79 -6.50 -6.49
N THR A 131 -10.13 -5.68 -7.32
CA THR A 131 -8.74 -5.83 -7.75
C THR A 131 -8.09 -4.46 -7.92
N GLY A 132 -6.76 -4.39 -7.88
CA GLY A 132 -5.99 -3.14 -8.05
C GLY A 132 -6.24 -2.45 -9.40
N LYS A 133 -6.42 -3.22 -10.48
CA LYS A 133 -6.67 -2.71 -11.84
C LYS A 133 -7.91 -1.82 -11.99
N GLN A 134 -8.84 -1.86 -11.03
CA GLN A 134 -10.08 -1.08 -11.07
C GLN A 134 -9.89 0.37 -10.59
N CYS A 135 -8.74 0.69 -9.99
CA CYS A 135 -8.47 1.98 -9.38
C CYS A 135 -7.34 2.74 -10.11
N GLN A 136 -7.37 4.07 -10.04
CA GLN A 136 -6.25 4.91 -10.46
C GLN A 136 -5.05 4.73 -9.53
N GLY A 137 -5.32 4.62 -8.23
CA GLY A 137 -4.36 4.21 -7.20
C GLY A 137 -4.62 2.78 -6.73
N GLU A 138 -4.50 2.54 -5.42
CA GLU A 138 -4.64 1.19 -4.86
C GLU A 138 -6.09 0.84 -4.49
N CYS A 139 -6.44 -0.45 -4.58
CA CYS A 139 -7.69 -0.97 -4.02
C CYS A 139 -7.48 -1.37 -2.56
N LEU A 140 -8.08 -0.66 -1.60
CA LEU A 140 -7.89 -0.94 -0.17
C LEU A 140 -8.60 -2.23 0.23
N ALA A 141 -7.85 -3.22 0.71
CA ALA A 141 -8.36 -4.55 0.99
C ALA A 141 -9.29 -4.64 2.20
N ARG A 142 -9.22 -3.65 3.11
CA ARG A 142 -10.10 -3.56 4.28
C ARG A 142 -11.52 -3.13 3.90
N SER A 143 -11.64 -2.15 3.01
CA SER A 143 -12.93 -1.54 2.63
C SER A 143 -13.44 -2.00 1.27
N GLY A 144 -12.59 -2.58 0.42
CA GLY A 144 -12.92 -2.87 -0.96
C GLY A 144 -13.22 -1.59 -1.75
N THR A 145 -12.43 -0.54 -1.52
CA THR A 145 -12.61 0.77 -2.17
C THR A 145 -11.30 1.38 -2.65
N CYS A 146 -11.33 2.16 -3.72
CA CYS A 146 -10.15 2.85 -4.25
C CYS A 146 -9.62 3.90 -3.28
N ALA A 147 -8.29 3.95 -3.12
CA ALA A 147 -7.58 4.90 -2.28
C ALA A 147 -7.76 6.34 -2.76
N PRO A 148 -7.78 7.35 -1.86
CA PRO A 148 -8.00 8.75 -2.22
C PRO A 148 -6.76 9.47 -2.78
N TYR A 149 -5.58 8.90 -2.58
CA TYR A 149 -4.30 9.51 -2.92
C TYR A 149 -3.33 8.48 -3.51
N GLN A 150 -2.40 8.95 -4.34
CA GLN A 150 -1.32 8.16 -4.90
C GLN A 150 0.00 8.96 -4.90
N PRO A 151 1.13 8.36 -4.44
CA PRO A 151 1.22 7.05 -3.80
C PRO A 151 0.52 7.01 -2.43
N LEU A 152 0.16 5.81 -1.98
CA LEU A 152 -0.46 5.60 -0.68
C LEU A 152 0.62 5.32 0.38
N PHE A 153 1.07 6.39 1.05
CA PHE A 153 2.09 6.31 2.09
C PHE A 153 1.63 5.54 3.34
N GLY A 154 2.60 5.00 4.06
CA GLY A 154 2.41 4.09 5.19
C GLY A 154 2.24 2.63 4.74
N CYS A 155 2.00 1.75 5.70
CA CYS A 155 1.69 0.35 5.46
C CYS A 155 0.18 0.15 5.36
N ASN A 156 -0.29 -0.28 4.19
CA ASN A 156 -1.71 -0.45 3.88
C ASN A 156 -1.94 -1.82 3.25
N ASP A 157 -3.01 -2.51 3.66
CA ASP A 157 -3.44 -3.73 2.99
C ASP A 157 -4.21 -3.39 1.72
N ILE A 158 -3.71 -3.85 0.59
CA ILE A 158 -4.27 -3.59 -0.74
C ILE A 158 -4.59 -4.91 -1.46
N LEU A 159 -5.50 -4.84 -2.44
CA LEU A 159 -5.73 -5.91 -3.39
C LEU A 159 -4.88 -5.63 -4.63
N GLN A 160 -3.98 -6.55 -4.95
CA GLN A 160 -3.22 -6.52 -6.18
C GLN A 160 -4.14 -6.63 -7.40
N ASP A 161 -3.55 -6.47 -8.56
CA ASP A 161 -4.17 -6.61 -9.87
C ASP A 161 -4.92 -7.93 -10.11
N ASN A 162 -4.48 -9.01 -9.46
CA ASN A 162 -5.11 -10.33 -9.49
C ASN A 162 -6.10 -10.56 -8.33
N GLY A 163 -6.38 -9.54 -7.51
CA GLY A 163 -7.26 -9.63 -6.34
C GLY A 163 -6.60 -10.23 -5.10
N VAL A 164 -5.33 -10.60 -5.15
CA VAL A 164 -4.60 -11.13 -3.99
C VAL A 164 -4.33 -9.99 -3.01
N ARG A 165 -4.63 -10.22 -1.73
CA ARG A 165 -4.31 -9.27 -0.66
C ARG A 165 -2.81 -9.26 -0.39
N MET A 166 -2.22 -8.08 -0.33
CA MET A 166 -0.85 -7.86 0.14
C MET A 166 -0.78 -6.61 1.01
N THR A 167 0.29 -6.49 1.79
CA THR A 167 0.62 -5.25 2.50
C THR A 167 1.62 -4.45 1.66
N LEU A 168 1.24 -3.23 1.27
CA LEU A 168 2.10 -2.26 0.60
C LEU A 168 2.58 -1.24 1.63
N CYS A 169 3.90 -1.13 1.80
CA CYS A 169 4.54 -0.13 2.67
C CYS A 169 5.36 0.84 1.83
N LEU A 170 5.01 2.13 1.87
CA LEU A 170 5.70 3.23 1.20
C LEU A 170 6.05 4.32 2.22
N ASP A 171 7.30 4.78 2.23
CA ASP A 171 7.78 5.93 3.02
C ASP A 171 8.03 7.13 2.10
#